data_AF-A0A9J5YDP1-F1
#
_entry.id   AF-A0A9J5YDP1-F1
#
_cell.length_a   1.000
_cell.length_b   1.000
_cell.length_c   1.000
_cell.angle_alpha   90.00
_cell.angle_beta   90.00
_cell.angle_gamma   90.00
#
_symmetry.space_group_name_H-M   'P 1'
#
loop_
_entity.id
_entity.type
_entity.pdbx_description
1 polymer ?
#
loop_
_entity_poly.entity_id
_entity_poly.type
_entity_poly.pdbx_seq_one_letter_code
_entity_poly.pdbx_strand_id
1 'polypeptide(L)'
;MTRMARSCMQSLLKVVNSVIGMVGVAMILYALWMFRVWHKQMGPYPPPFFGPDAPAPWFIYATLGLGITLSIVTCSGHIAAETANGCCLYIYMVFVFLLLMIEAAVTVDVFLNRNWQEDFPEDTTGNFDELKHFVKDNFDICKWIGLSVVTVQGLTILLAMILKALGPHQERCYYESDDDYMPDRVPLLKSYVPSSSYVVGDPMYGPKNDAWNIRINSKVGR
;
A
#
# COMPACT_ATOMS: atom_id res chain seq x y z
N MET A 1 18.21 -0.64 17.23
CA MET A 1 16.97 0.17 17.41
C MET A 1 16.15 0.26 16.12
N THR A 2 16.74 0.66 14.99
CA THR A 2 16.03 0.81 13.69
C THR A 2 15.29 -0.44 13.20
N ARG A 3 15.87 -1.64 13.36
CA ARG A 3 15.20 -2.92 13.00
C ARG A 3 13.93 -3.18 13.83
N MET A 4 14.03 -3.02 15.15
CA MET A 4 12.89 -3.19 16.08
C MET A 4 11.78 -2.17 15.79
N ALA A 5 12.16 -0.90 15.56
CA ALA A 5 11.20 0.14 15.19
C ALA A 5 10.48 -0.20 13.88
N ARG A 6 11.20 -0.68 12.85
CA ARG A 6 10.61 -1.12 11.58
C ARG A 6 9.61 -2.25 11.77
N SER A 7 10.00 -3.32 12.47
CA SER A 7 9.12 -4.46 12.72
C SER A 7 7.86 -4.03 13.49
N CYS A 8 8.00 -3.12 14.45
CA CYS A 8 6.87 -2.52 15.15
C CYS A 8 5.95 -1.77 14.19
N MET A 9 6.48 -0.88 13.33
CA MET A 9 5.68 -0.14 12.35
C MET A 9 4.99 -1.05 11.34
N GLN A 10 5.67 -2.10 10.86
CA GLN A 10 5.07 -3.11 9.98
C GLN A 10 3.93 -3.86 10.67
N SER A 11 4.13 -4.26 11.92
CA SER A 11 3.12 -4.94 12.71
C SER A 11 1.90 -4.05 12.94
N LEU A 12 2.11 -2.80 13.34
CA LEU A 12 1.03 -1.81 13.53
C LEU A 12 0.24 -1.59 12.24
N LEU A 13 0.93 -1.38 11.11
CA LEU A 13 0.28 -1.18 9.83
C LEU A 13 -0.52 -2.42 9.39
N LYS A 14 -0.01 -3.63 9.64
CA LYS A 14 -0.76 -4.88 9.38
C LYS A 14 -1.98 -5.01 10.28
N VAL A 15 -1.87 -4.70 11.57
CA VAL A 15 -2.99 -4.79 12.51
C VAL A 15 -4.10 -3.81 12.14
N VAL A 16 -3.75 -2.54 11.86
CA VAL A 16 -4.73 -1.53 11.45
C VAL A 16 -5.43 -1.94 10.16
N ASN A 17 -4.68 -2.35 9.13
CA ASN A 17 -5.28 -2.83 7.88
C ASN A 17 -6.11 -4.10 8.09
N SER A 18 -5.72 -5.03 8.95
CA SER A 18 -6.50 -6.22 9.25
C SER A 18 -7.86 -5.90 9.88
N VAL A 19 -7.92 -4.94 10.80
CA VAL A 19 -9.17 -4.47 11.39
C VAL A 19 -10.08 -3.84 10.33
N ILE A 20 -9.53 -2.98 9.48
CA ILE A 20 -10.27 -2.34 8.38
C ILE A 20 -10.76 -3.39 7.38
N GLY A 21 -9.95 -4.41 7.08
CA GLY A 21 -10.31 -5.53 6.21
C GLY A 21 -11.47 -6.34 6.75
N MET A 22 -11.49 -6.64 8.05
CA MET A 22 -12.62 -7.32 8.68
C MET A 22 -13.91 -6.51 8.54
N VAL A 23 -13.84 -5.18 8.71
CA VAL A 23 -14.98 -4.29 8.47
C VAL A 23 -15.41 -4.36 7.00
N GLY A 24 -14.48 -4.26 6.04
CA GLY A 24 -14.77 -4.36 4.61
C GLY A 24 -15.44 -5.69 4.22
N VAL A 25 -14.95 -6.81 4.74
CA VAL A 25 -15.55 -8.14 4.51
C VAL A 25 -16.94 -8.22 5.14
N ALA A 26 -17.13 -7.71 6.35
CA ALA A 26 -18.44 -7.67 7.00
C ALA A 26 -19.45 -6.83 6.18
N MET A 27 -19.02 -5.68 5.65
CA MET A 27 -19.85 -4.84 4.77
C MET A 27 -20.23 -5.57 3.48
N ILE A 28 -19.30 -6.29 2.85
CA ILE A 28 -19.59 -7.09 1.65
C ILE A 28 -20.61 -8.18 1.97
N LEU A 29 -20.39 -8.94 3.06
CA LEU A 29 -21.31 -10.01 3.47
C LEU A 29 -22.71 -9.48 3.78
N TYR A 30 -22.79 -8.34 4.48
CA TYR A 30 -24.04 -7.67 4.77
C TYR A 30 -24.75 -7.18 3.50
N ALA A 31 -24.02 -6.56 2.57
CA ALA A 31 -24.58 -6.12 1.29
C ALA A 31 -25.07 -7.28 0.43
N LEU A 32 -24.34 -8.41 0.39
CA LEU A 32 -24.77 -9.62 -0.31
C LEU A 32 -26.01 -10.25 0.35
N TRP A 33 -26.09 -10.22 1.68
CA TRP A 33 -27.29 -10.65 2.40
C TRP A 33 -28.49 -9.76 2.07
N MET A 34 -28.32 -8.44 2.12
CA MET A 34 -29.35 -7.47 1.72
C MET A 34 -29.79 -7.66 0.26
N PHE A 35 -28.83 -7.87 -0.66
CA PHE A 35 -29.12 -8.12 -2.06
C PHE A 35 -29.96 -9.38 -2.25
N ARG A 36 -29.65 -10.45 -1.50
CA ARG A 36 -30.47 -11.68 -1.52
C ARG A 36 -31.88 -11.44 -1.00
N VAL A 37 -32.03 -10.69 0.09
CA VAL A 37 -33.34 -10.34 0.66
C VAL A 37 -34.16 -9.52 -0.34
N TRP A 38 -33.54 -8.49 -0.92
CA TRP A 38 -34.14 -7.65 -1.95
C TRP A 38 -34.56 -8.46 -3.18
N HIS A 39 -33.69 -9.36 -3.68
CA HIS A 39 -34.01 -10.21 -4.82
C HIS A 39 -35.17 -11.18 -4.55
N LYS A 40 -35.29 -11.69 -3.31
CA LYS A 40 -36.46 -12.51 -2.91
C LYS A 40 -37.77 -11.73 -2.87
N GLN A 41 -37.72 -10.45 -2.51
CA GLN A 41 -38.90 -9.58 -2.47
C GLN A 41 -39.33 -9.16 -3.87
N MET A 42 -38.40 -9.05 -4.82
CA MET A 42 -38.65 -8.84 -6.25
C MET A 42 -39.09 -10.11 -7.01
N GLY A 43 -39.92 -10.96 -6.41
CA GLY A 43 -40.42 -12.18 -7.07
C GLY A 43 -41.15 -11.94 -8.43
N PRO A 44 -41.72 -12.98 -9.07
CA PRO A 44 -42.32 -12.88 -10.41
C PRO A 44 -43.39 -11.78 -10.58
N TYR A 45 -43.99 -11.36 -9.45
CA TYR A 45 -44.87 -10.21 -9.35
C TYR A 45 -44.28 -9.24 -8.32
N PRO A 46 -43.58 -8.19 -8.76
CA PRO A 46 -43.15 -7.14 -7.84
C PRO A 46 -44.38 -6.55 -7.13
N PRO A 47 -44.26 -6.16 -5.85
CA PRO A 47 -45.30 -5.38 -5.17
C PRO A 47 -45.69 -4.16 -6.03
N PRO A 48 -46.93 -3.66 -5.97
CA PRO A 48 -47.38 -2.53 -6.82
C PRO A 48 -46.55 -1.25 -6.66
N PHE A 49 -45.70 -1.15 -5.63
CA PHE A 49 -44.72 -0.09 -5.39
C PHE A 49 -43.40 -0.24 -6.18
N PHE A 50 -43.11 -1.42 -6.74
CA PHE A 50 -41.95 -1.71 -7.57
C PHE A 50 -42.37 -1.71 -9.05
N GLY A 51 -42.68 -0.53 -9.58
CA GLY A 51 -42.92 -0.34 -11.01
C GLY A 51 -41.63 -0.47 -11.84
N PRO A 52 -41.72 -0.37 -13.18
CA PRO A 52 -40.54 -0.32 -14.07
C PRO A 52 -39.56 0.82 -13.77
N ASP A 53 -40.00 1.83 -13.00
CA ASP A 53 -39.21 2.98 -12.55
C ASP A 53 -38.70 2.85 -11.10
N ALA A 54 -38.74 1.65 -10.51
CA ALA A 54 -38.28 1.46 -9.13
C ALA A 54 -36.78 1.83 -9.03
N PRO A 55 -36.40 2.73 -8.10
CA PRO A 55 -35.02 3.16 -7.98
C PRO A 55 -34.14 1.95 -7.67
N ALA A 56 -33.01 1.84 -8.37
CA ALA A 56 -32.01 0.83 -8.08
C ALA A 56 -31.66 0.87 -6.58
N PRO A 57 -31.43 -0.27 -5.90
CA PRO A 57 -31.18 -0.33 -4.47
C PRO A 57 -29.81 0.27 -4.13
N TRP A 58 -29.73 1.59 -4.20
CA TRP A 58 -28.50 2.38 -4.16
C TRP A 58 -27.73 2.14 -2.86
N PHE A 59 -28.45 1.97 -1.73
CA PHE A 59 -27.83 1.69 -0.43
C PHE A 59 -27.07 0.35 -0.42
N ILE A 60 -27.60 -0.67 -1.10
CA ILE A 60 -26.94 -1.98 -1.23
C ILE A 60 -25.66 -1.83 -2.04
N TYR A 61 -25.72 -1.12 -3.18
CA TYR A 61 -24.56 -0.88 -4.02
C TYR A 61 -23.50 0.01 -3.35
N ALA A 62 -23.92 1.05 -2.62
CA ALA A 62 -23.02 1.91 -1.87
C ALA A 62 -22.28 1.12 -0.77
N THR A 63 -23.00 0.30 0.00
CA THR A 63 -22.42 -0.55 1.05
C THR A 63 -21.46 -1.59 0.45
N LEU A 64 -21.85 -2.21 -0.66
CA LEU A 64 -21.01 -3.18 -1.37
C LEU A 64 -19.75 -2.53 -1.92
N GLY A 65 -19.89 -1.39 -2.60
CA GLY A 65 -18.78 -0.63 -3.19
C GLY A 65 -17.78 -0.19 -2.11
N LEU A 66 -18.28 0.36 -1.00
CA LEU A 66 -17.44 0.75 0.13
C LEU A 66 -16.74 -0.46 0.77
N GLY A 67 -17.41 -1.60 0.91
CA GLY A 67 -16.76 -2.82 1.40
C GLY A 67 -15.65 -3.33 0.48
N ILE A 68 -15.86 -3.29 -0.84
CA ILE A 68 -14.85 -3.68 -1.84
C ILE A 68 -13.66 -2.72 -1.81
N THR A 69 -13.88 -1.41 -1.78
CA THR A 69 -12.78 -0.42 -1.73
C THR A 69 -11.94 -0.60 -0.47
N LEU A 70 -12.57 -0.74 0.70
CA LEU A 70 -11.86 -1.02 1.96
C LEU A 70 -11.04 -2.32 1.89
N SER A 71 -11.56 -3.35 1.22
CA SER A 71 -10.85 -4.61 1.02
C SER A 71 -9.63 -4.45 0.10
N ILE A 72 -9.74 -3.70 -1.00
CA ILE A 72 -8.62 -3.40 -1.90
C ILE A 72 -7.53 -2.60 -1.18
N VAL A 73 -7.92 -1.55 -0.45
CA VAL A 73 -6.98 -0.74 0.34
C VAL A 73 -6.28 -1.61 1.38
N THR A 74 -7.01 -2.47 2.08
CA THR A 74 -6.44 -3.40 3.07
C THR A 74 -5.45 -4.38 2.46
N CYS A 75 -5.81 -5.04 1.35
CA CYS A 75 -4.92 -5.95 0.64
C CYS A 75 -3.63 -5.25 0.23
N SER A 76 -3.74 -4.04 -0.34
CA SER A 76 -2.57 -3.25 -0.71
C SER A 76 -1.73 -2.84 0.52
N GLY A 77 -2.36 -2.55 1.66
CA GLY A 77 -1.70 -2.23 2.92
C GLY A 77 -0.93 -3.40 3.52
N HIS A 78 -1.46 -4.63 3.45
CA HIS A 78 -0.74 -5.83 3.85
C HIS A 78 0.48 -6.08 2.97
N ILE A 79 0.31 -5.98 1.65
CA ILE A 79 1.41 -6.11 0.68
C ILE A 79 2.47 -5.03 0.91
N ALA A 80 2.07 -3.78 1.15
CA ALA A 80 2.97 -2.67 1.44
C ALA A 80 3.75 -2.88 2.75
N ALA A 81 3.09 -3.35 3.81
CA ALA A 81 3.72 -3.62 5.09
C ALA A 81 4.71 -4.80 5.01
N GLU A 82 4.38 -5.84 4.26
CA GLU A 82 5.22 -7.04 4.09
C GLU A 82 6.43 -6.78 3.19
N THR A 83 6.20 -6.22 2.02
CA THR A 83 7.28 -5.94 1.06
C THR A 83 8.18 -4.80 1.53
N ALA A 84 7.61 -3.81 2.25
CA ALA A 84 8.26 -2.55 2.57
C ALA A 84 9.00 -1.92 1.36
N ASN A 85 8.47 -2.17 0.16
CA ASN A 85 8.99 -1.64 -1.09
C ASN A 85 8.40 -0.25 -1.32
N GLY A 86 9.21 0.69 -1.82
CA GLY A 86 8.77 2.06 -2.09
C GLY A 86 7.57 2.15 -3.03
N CYS A 87 7.49 1.28 -4.04
CA CYS A 87 6.36 1.25 -4.99
C CYS A 87 5.05 0.81 -4.32
N CYS A 88 5.05 -0.30 -3.57
CA CYS A 88 3.86 -0.80 -2.88
C CYS A 88 3.37 0.17 -1.80
N LEU A 89 4.30 0.78 -1.06
CA LEU A 89 3.98 1.83 -0.09
C LEU A 89 3.35 3.05 -0.76
N TYR A 90 3.86 3.47 -1.93
CA TYR A 90 3.29 4.58 -2.68
C TYR A 90 1.88 4.29 -3.18
N ILE A 91 1.65 3.12 -3.76
CA ILE A 91 0.31 2.69 -4.21
C ILE A 91 -0.67 2.70 -3.03
N TYR A 92 -0.28 2.14 -1.88
CA TYR A 92 -1.10 2.17 -0.67
C TYR A 92 -1.40 3.61 -0.21
N MET A 93 -0.39 4.48 -0.14
CA MET A 93 -0.58 5.88 0.25
C MET A 93 -1.50 6.63 -0.72
N VAL A 94 -1.41 6.36 -2.03
CA VAL A 94 -2.31 6.95 -3.03
C VAL A 94 -3.75 6.50 -2.76
N PHE A 95 -4.00 5.21 -2.49
CA PHE A 95 -5.35 4.75 -2.16
C PHE A 95 -5.91 5.43 -0.91
N VAL A 96 -5.13 5.51 0.19
CA VAL A 96 -5.57 6.19 1.42
C VAL A 96 -5.80 7.68 1.18
N PHE A 97 -4.95 8.32 0.39
CA PHE A 97 -5.13 9.73 0.03
C PHE A 97 -6.39 9.96 -0.82
N LEU A 98 -6.70 9.08 -1.77
CA LEU A 98 -7.94 9.15 -2.54
C LEU A 98 -9.18 9.00 -1.66
N LEU A 99 -9.13 8.12 -0.65
CA LEU A 99 -10.21 8.01 0.35
C LEU A 99 -10.36 9.31 1.15
N LEU A 100 -9.27 9.92 1.61
CA LEU A 100 -9.30 11.23 2.27
C LEU A 100 -9.91 12.32 1.38
N MET A 101 -9.56 12.34 0.09
CA MET A 101 -10.11 13.32 -0.85
C MET A 101 -11.60 13.13 -1.07
N ILE A 102 -12.08 11.88 -1.17
CA ILE A 102 -13.51 11.57 -1.27
C ILE A 102 -14.24 11.99 0.02
N GLU A 103 -13.69 11.68 1.19
CA GLU A 103 -14.27 12.08 2.48
C GLU A 103 -14.34 13.61 2.63
N ALA A 104 -13.28 14.32 2.23
CA ALA A 104 -13.25 15.77 2.23
C ALA A 104 -14.27 16.35 1.25
N ALA A 105 -14.39 15.78 0.05
CA ALA A 105 -15.38 16.20 -0.94
C ALA A 105 -16.82 16.01 -0.42
N VAL A 106 -17.13 14.84 0.14
CA VAL A 106 -18.45 14.56 0.74
C VAL A 106 -18.71 15.49 1.93
N THR A 107 -17.73 15.73 2.79
CA THR A 107 -17.88 16.62 3.95
C THR A 107 -18.14 18.06 3.52
N VAL A 108 -17.41 18.56 2.52
CA VAL A 108 -17.59 19.90 1.97
C VAL A 108 -18.94 20.03 1.30
N ASP A 109 -19.36 19.02 0.52
CA ASP A 109 -20.66 18.99 -0.14
C ASP A 109 -21.81 19.02 0.88
N VAL A 110 -21.79 18.15 1.89
CA VAL A 110 -22.77 18.14 2.98
C VAL A 110 -22.81 19.46 3.76
N PHE A 111 -21.68 20.17 3.87
CA PHE A 111 -21.61 21.44 4.59
C PHE A 111 -22.07 22.64 3.76
N LEU A 112 -21.80 22.67 2.46
CA LEU A 112 -22.16 23.77 1.56
C LEU A 112 -23.57 23.61 0.98
N ASN A 113 -24.00 22.39 0.70
CA ASN A 113 -25.30 22.11 0.12
C ASN A 113 -26.36 22.01 1.23
N ARG A 114 -27.14 23.07 1.42
CA ARG A 114 -28.25 23.08 2.41
C ARG A 114 -29.31 22.00 2.15
N ASN A 115 -29.39 21.50 0.93
CA ASN A 115 -30.38 20.52 0.48
C ASN A 115 -29.76 19.18 0.08
N TRP A 116 -28.55 18.85 0.56
CA TRP A 116 -27.85 17.57 0.24
C TRP A 116 -28.70 16.31 0.48
N GLN A 117 -29.72 16.42 1.33
CA GLN A 117 -30.66 15.33 1.63
C GLN A 117 -31.62 15.02 0.46
N GLU A 118 -31.86 15.99 -0.43
CA GLU A 118 -32.73 15.87 -1.59
C GLU A 118 -32.05 15.11 -2.76
N ASP A 119 -30.73 14.92 -2.68
CA ASP A 119 -29.95 14.21 -3.72
C ASP A 119 -30.14 12.68 -3.67
N PHE A 120 -30.71 12.15 -2.58
CA PHE A 120 -31.02 10.73 -2.47
C PHE A 120 -32.35 10.41 -3.15
N PRO A 121 -32.43 9.29 -3.89
CA PRO A 121 -33.70 8.85 -4.47
C PRO A 121 -34.72 8.55 -3.35
N GLU A 122 -36.00 8.77 -3.67
CA GLU A 122 -37.10 8.60 -2.73
C GLU A 122 -37.16 7.16 -2.19
N ASP A 123 -37.09 7.02 -0.86
CA ASP A 123 -37.16 5.73 -0.19
C ASP A 123 -38.61 5.37 0.13
N THR A 124 -39.14 4.37 -0.57
CA THR A 124 -40.50 3.86 -0.35
C THR A 124 -40.63 3.02 0.91
N THR A 125 -39.54 2.65 1.58
CA THR A 125 -39.55 1.79 2.78
C THR A 125 -39.67 2.55 4.09
N GLY A 126 -39.42 3.87 4.09
CA GLY A 126 -39.41 4.71 5.29
C GLY A 126 -38.21 4.48 6.23
N ASN A 127 -37.38 3.46 5.99
CA ASN A 127 -36.21 3.15 6.81
C ASN A 127 -35.13 4.24 6.72
N PHE A 128 -35.03 4.92 5.57
CA PHE A 128 -34.06 6.00 5.39
C PHE A 128 -34.39 7.22 6.26
N ASP A 129 -35.67 7.53 6.48
CA ASP A 129 -36.06 8.62 7.37
C ASP A 129 -35.76 8.30 8.84
N GLU A 130 -35.89 7.03 9.25
CA GLU A 130 -35.44 6.56 10.56
C GLU A 130 -33.91 6.70 10.72
N LEU A 131 -33.14 6.33 9.68
CA LEU A 131 -31.69 6.53 9.67
C LEU A 131 -31.32 8.03 9.79
N LYS A 132 -32.00 8.91 9.06
CA LYS A 132 -31.78 10.36 9.17
C LYS A 132 -32.07 10.86 10.58
N HIS A 133 -33.17 10.41 11.19
CA HIS A 133 -33.52 10.77 12.56
C HIS A 133 -32.44 10.32 13.53
N PHE A 134 -31.98 9.07 13.42
CA PHE A 134 -30.89 8.54 14.22
C PHE A 134 -29.59 9.36 14.09
N VAL A 135 -29.19 9.69 12.86
CA VAL A 135 -27.97 10.50 12.61
C VAL A 135 -28.11 11.90 13.18
N LYS A 136 -29.30 12.51 13.08
CA LYS A 136 -29.57 13.84 13.61
C LYS A 136 -29.52 13.86 15.14
N ASP A 137 -30.09 12.85 15.79
CA ASP A 137 -30.08 12.71 17.24
C ASP A 137 -28.67 12.44 17.79
N ASN A 138 -27.83 11.74 17.02
CA ASN A 138 -26.49 11.31 17.42
C ASN A 138 -25.38 12.04 16.67
N PHE A 139 -25.66 13.25 16.17
CA PHE A 139 -24.76 13.96 15.27
C PHE A 139 -23.35 14.17 15.86
N ASP A 140 -23.25 14.46 17.16
CA ASP A 140 -21.97 14.60 17.83
C ASP A 140 -21.14 13.30 17.78
N ILE A 141 -21.78 12.15 17.98
CA ILE A 141 -21.14 10.84 17.91
C ILE A 141 -20.68 10.58 16.48
N CYS A 142 -21.52 10.85 15.47
CA CYS A 142 -21.18 10.71 14.07
C CYS A 142 -19.97 11.59 13.68
N LYS A 143 -19.90 12.82 14.19
CA LYS A 143 -18.76 13.73 13.99
C LYS A 143 -17.46 13.16 14.58
N TRP A 144 -17.52 12.63 15.81
CA TRP A 144 -16.34 12.01 16.45
C TRP A 144 -15.89 10.75 15.71
N ILE A 145 -16.83 9.95 15.19
CA ILE A 145 -16.52 8.80 14.33
C ILE A 145 -15.80 9.27 13.06
N GLY A 146 -16.32 10.28 12.36
CA GLY A 146 -15.68 10.85 11.17
C GLY A 146 -14.27 11.38 11.46
N LEU A 147 -14.10 12.13 12.55
CA LEU A 147 -12.79 12.63 12.98
C LEU A 147 -11.81 11.48 13.28
N SER A 148 -12.30 10.40 13.91
CA SER A 148 -11.49 9.20 14.18
C SER A 148 -11.04 8.53 12.88
N VAL A 149 -11.91 8.43 11.87
CA VAL A 149 -11.56 7.84 10.56
C VAL A 149 -10.44 8.62 9.89
N VAL A 150 -10.58 9.95 9.79
CA VAL A 150 -9.54 10.84 9.22
C VAL A 150 -8.23 10.74 10.01
N THR A 151 -8.32 10.64 11.33
CA THR A 151 -7.13 10.48 12.19
C THR A 151 -6.42 9.17 11.92
N VAL A 152 -7.15 8.05 11.81
CA VAL A 152 -6.58 6.74 11.48
C VAL A 152 -5.94 6.75 10.09
N GLN A 153 -6.58 7.36 9.09
CA GLN A 153 -6.00 7.52 7.75
C GLN A 153 -4.71 8.37 7.75
N GLY A 154 -4.68 9.45 8.52
CA GLY A 154 -3.47 10.26 8.69
C GLY A 154 -2.34 9.46 9.36
N LEU A 155 -2.67 8.69 10.39
CA LEU A 155 -1.71 7.83 11.07
C LEU A 155 -1.19 6.70 10.16
N THR A 156 -2.03 6.08 9.33
CA THR A 156 -1.57 5.04 8.39
C THR A 156 -0.64 5.59 7.31
N ILE A 157 -0.92 6.80 6.79
CA ILE A 157 0.00 7.50 5.88
C ILE A 157 1.32 7.80 6.59
N LEU A 158 1.29 8.30 7.82
CA LEU A 158 2.49 8.57 8.61
C LEU A 158 3.33 7.30 8.83
N LEU A 159 2.68 6.19 9.21
CA LEU A 159 3.33 4.89 9.39
C LEU A 159 3.97 4.39 8.08
N ALA A 160 3.26 4.54 6.95
CA ALA A 160 3.79 4.17 5.63
C ALA A 160 5.00 5.05 5.23
N MET A 161 4.96 6.35 5.54
CA MET A 161 6.06 7.29 5.29
C MET A 161 7.29 6.95 6.14
N ILE A 162 7.11 6.66 7.42
CA ILE A 162 8.19 6.23 8.31
C ILE A 162 8.78 4.91 7.79
N LEU A 163 7.94 3.94 7.42
CA LEU A 163 8.40 2.66 6.89
C LEU A 163 9.19 2.83 5.57
N LYS A 164 8.79 3.76 4.72
CA LYS A 164 9.53 4.16 3.51
C LYS A 164 10.88 4.79 3.87
N ALA A 165 10.92 5.69 4.84
CA ALA A 165 12.14 6.38 5.27
C ALA A 165 13.17 5.43 5.93
N LEU A 166 12.70 4.36 6.58
CA LEU A 166 13.57 3.33 7.18
C LEU A 166 14.29 2.45 6.13
N GLY A 167 13.92 2.54 4.84
CA GLY A 167 14.58 1.84 3.73
C GLY A 167 14.33 0.33 3.68
N PRO A 168 14.71 -0.40 2.62
CA PRO A 168 14.57 -1.85 2.53
C PRO A 168 15.43 -2.62 3.55
N HIS A 169 15.03 -3.84 3.89
CA HIS A 169 15.69 -4.67 4.91
C HIS A 169 16.95 -5.30 4.33
N GLN A 170 18.12 -4.99 4.90
CA GLN A 170 19.41 -5.51 4.43
C GLN A 170 19.53 -7.04 4.60
N GLU A 171 18.75 -7.67 5.48
CA GLU A 171 18.74 -9.13 5.65
C GLU A 171 18.10 -9.88 4.48
N ARG A 172 17.16 -9.30 3.71
CA ARG A 172 16.65 -9.97 2.50
C ARG A 172 17.72 -10.08 1.41
N CYS A 173 18.59 -9.06 1.31
CA CYS A 173 19.74 -9.10 0.41
C CYS A 173 20.88 -10.01 0.90
N TYR A 174 20.93 -10.36 2.19
CA TYR A 174 21.97 -11.25 2.73
C TYR A 174 21.57 -12.73 2.70
N TYR A 175 20.28 -13.07 2.73
CA TYR A 175 19.80 -14.45 2.63
C TYR A 175 19.52 -14.92 1.19
N GLU A 176 19.46 -13.99 0.22
CA GLU A 176 19.24 -14.30 -1.20
C GLU A 176 20.56 -14.29 -2.00
N SER A 177 21.70 -14.23 -1.31
CA SER A 177 23.05 -14.13 -1.89
C SER A 177 23.94 -15.33 -1.56
N ASP A 178 23.36 -16.54 -1.51
CA ASP A 178 24.12 -17.80 -1.43
C ASP A 178 23.95 -18.69 -2.67
N ASP A 179 23.28 -18.21 -3.74
CA ASP A 179 23.27 -18.88 -5.05
C ASP A 179 24.00 -18.03 -6.09
N ASP A 180 25.02 -18.64 -6.71
CA ASP A 180 25.93 -18.16 -7.75
C ASP A 180 25.29 -17.21 -8.80
N TYR A 181 25.71 -15.94 -8.81
CA TYR A 181 26.03 -15.23 -10.05
C TYR A 181 26.96 -14.04 -9.75
N MET A 182 28.07 -13.95 -10.48
CA MET A 182 29.01 -12.83 -10.41
C MET A 182 28.30 -11.48 -10.56
N PRO A 183 28.61 -10.45 -9.75
CA PRO A 183 28.07 -9.13 -9.94
C PRO A 183 28.88 -8.43 -11.04
N ASP A 184 28.52 -8.64 -12.31
CA ASP A 184 28.96 -7.76 -13.39
C ASP A 184 28.08 -6.49 -13.39
N ARG A 185 28.22 -5.70 -12.32
CA ARG A 185 27.75 -4.31 -12.26
C ARG A 185 28.93 -3.44 -11.89
N VAL A 186 29.75 -3.19 -12.90
CA VAL A 186 30.69 -2.08 -12.98
C VAL A 186 30.07 -0.79 -12.45
N PRO A 187 30.66 -0.14 -11.42
CA PRO A 187 30.29 1.21 -11.02
C PRO A 187 30.80 2.19 -12.09
N LEU A 188 29.89 2.75 -12.89
CA LEU A 188 30.18 3.77 -13.92
C LEU A 188 30.52 5.16 -13.34
N LEU A 189 31.29 5.23 -12.25
CA LEU A 189 32.04 6.43 -11.86
C LEU A 189 33.00 6.10 -10.70
N LYS A 190 34.22 5.67 -11.01
CA LYS A 190 35.32 5.67 -10.04
C LYS A 190 36.12 6.94 -10.24
N SER A 191 35.76 8.01 -9.51
CA SER A 191 36.63 9.17 -9.34
C SER A 191 37.89 8.72 -8.60
N TYR A 192 38.95 8.50 -9.36
CA TYR A 192 40.26 8.14 -8.83
C TYR A 192 40.90 9.40 -8.25
N VAL A 193 41.00 9.48 -6.93
CA VAL A 193 41.91 10.39 -6.23
C VAL A 193 43.02 9.52 -5.66
N PRO A 194 44.26 9.55 -6.19
CA PRO A 194 45.39 8.98 -5.49
C PRO A 194 45.79 9.94 -4.36
N SER A 195 45.53 9.53 -3.12
CA SER A 195 46.16 10.09 -1.92
C SER A 195 47.65 9.77 -1.93
N SER A 196 48.49 10.78 -1.68
CA SER A 196 49.93 10.64 -1.47
C SER A 196 50.25 10.28 0.00
N SER A 197 51.55 9.99 0.25
CA SER A 197 52.22 9.48 1.47
C SER A 197 52.28 7.94 1.51
N TYR A 198 53.41 7.26 1.72
CA TYR A 198 54.54 7.48 2.64
C TYR A 198 55.78 6.64 2.24
N VAL A 199 56.91 6.99 2.86
CA VAL A 199 58.33 6.65 2.62
C VAL A 199 58.77 5.28 3.19
N VAL A 200 59.93 4.78 2.71
CA VAL A 200 60.99 3.96 3.36
C VAL A 200 61.19 2.54 2.78
N GLY A 201 62.42 2.26 2.31
CA GLY A 201 63.00 0.91 2.32
C GLY A 201 63.77 0.49 1.06
N ASP A 202 65.07 0.78 1.03
CA ASP A 202 66.06 0.31 0.05
C ASP A 202 66.26 -1.24 0.09
N PRO A 203 66.64 -1.91 -1.01
CA PRO A 203 67.53 -3.06 -0.88
C PRO A 203 68.79 -2.98 -1.74
N MET A 204 69.89 -3.17 -1.02
CA MET A 204 71.28 -3.34 -1.47
C MET A 204 71.50 -4.54 -2.42
N TYR A 205 72.26 -4.27 -3.48
CA TYR A 205 73.41 -4.99 -4.05
C TYR A 205 73.39 -6.52 -4.23
N GLY A 206 73.61 -6.95 -5.49
CA GLY A 206 74.17 -8.26 -5.85
C GLY A 206 74.34 -8.44 -7.38
N PRO A 207 75.56 -8.41 -7.94
CA PRO A 207 75.81 -8.48 -9.38
C PRO A 207 76.23 -9.89 -9.84
N LYS A 208 75.88 -10.32 -11.07
CA LYS A 208 76.62 -11.36 -11.80
C LYS A 208 76.35 -11.36 -13.32
N ASN A 209 77.47 -11.41 -14.05
CA ASN A 209 77.65 -11.20 -15.49
C ASN A 209 77.36 -12.43 -16.39
N ASP A 210 77.00 -12.10 -17.64
CA ASP A 210 77.41 -12.62 -18.95
C ASP A 210 77.62 -14.13 -19.20
N ALA A 211 76.96 -14.67 -20.26
CA ALA A 211 77.61 -15.39 -21.36
C ALA A 211 76.62 -15.99 -22.40
N TRP A 212 76.66 -15.42 -23.61
CA TRP A 212 76.85 -16.08 -24.92
C TRP A 212 75.96 -17.26 -25.44
N ASN A 213 75.48 -17.04 -26.67
CA ASN A 213 75.35 -17.95 -27.83
C ASN A 213 74.05 -18.71 -28.17
N ILE A 214 73.36 -18.20 -29.21
CA ILE A 214 73.09 -18.83 -30.52
C ILE A 214 72.96 -20.36 -30.55
N ARG A 215 71.77 -20.88 -30.93
CA ARG A 215 71.63 -21.75 -32.11
C ARG A 215 70.18 -21.91 -32.61
N ILE A 216 70.00 -21.58 -33.89
CA ILE A 216 68.85 -21.90 -34.75
C ILE A 216 68.96 -23.37 -35.21
N ASN A 217 67.79 -23.94 -35.56
CA ASN A 217 67.53 -25.18 -36.32
C ASN A 217 67.52 -26.47 -35.48
N SER A 218 66.58 -27.43 -35.63
CA SER A 218 65.74 -27.76 -36.78
C SER A 218 64.69 -28.83 -36.41
N LYS A 219 63.56 -28.80 -37.14
CA LYS A 219 62.80 -29.94 -37.72
C LYS A 219 62.13 -31.02 -36.83
N VAL A 220 60.81 -31.11 -37.07
CA VAL A 220 60.04 -32.29 -37.56
C VAL A 220 59.46 -33.28 -36.55
N GLY A 221 58.15 -33.51 -36.73
CA GLY A 221 57.38 -34.70 -36.35
C GLY A 221 56.03 -34.27 -35.75
N ARG A 222 54.87 -34.48 -36.34
CA ARG A 222 54.43 -35.30 -37.48
C ARG A 222 53.11 -34.69 -37.98
#